data_AF-A0A933QHT6-F1
#
_entry.id   AF-A0A933QHT6-F1
#
_cell.length_a   1.000
_cell.length_b   1.000
_cell.length_c   1.000
_cell.angle_alpha   90.00
_cell.angle_beta   90.00
_cell.angle_gamma   90.00
#
_symmetry.space_group_name_H-M   'P 1'
#
loop_
_entity.id
_entity.type
_entity.pdbx_description
1 polymer ?
#
loop_
_entity_poly.entity_id
_entity_poly.type
_entity_poly.pdbx_seq_one_letter_code
_entity_poly.pdbx_strand_id
1 'polypeptide(L)' 'MNPEQILLVIISLSPLIFVKIFLLILLLFYILFAAIILRQVTLMNRVVEAQISPFMQTIAVLHLAAAIFTFLFALIVL' A
#
# COMPACT_ATOMS: atom_id res chain seq x y z
N MET A 1 -12.18 3.51 -32.53
CA MET A 1 -12.92 4.67 -32.01
C MET A 1 -12.45 5.90 -32.75
N ASN A 2 -13.36 6.76 -33.16
CA ASN A 2 -12.98 8.07 -33.70
C ASN A 2 -12.48 8.98 -32.55
N PRO A 3 -11.69 10.03 -32.83
CA PRO A 3 -11.15 10.91 -31.79
C PRO A 3 -12.21 11.56 -30.91
N GLU A 4 -13.39 11.86 -31.48
CA GLU A 4 -14.52 12.45 -30.77
C GLU A 4 -15.12 11.49 -29.72
N GLN A 5 -15.24 10.20 -30.03
CA GLN A 5 -15.68 9.17 -29.06
C GLN A 5 -14.67 9.03 -27.93
N ILE A 6 -13.37 9.10 -28.20
CA ILE A 6 -12.32 9.04 -27.17
C ILE A 6 -12.45 10.25 -26.24
N LEU A 7 -12.65 11.44 -26.81
CA LEU A 7 -12.83 12.68 -26.04
C LEU A 7 -14.08 12.61 -25.15
N LEU A 8 -15.20 12.14 -25.68
CA LEU A 8 -16.45 11.97 -24.91
C LEU A 8 -16.30 10.97 -23.77
N VAL A 9 -15.57 9.86 -23.99
CA VAL A 9 -15.27 8.90 -22.93
C VAL A 9 -14.43 9.56 -21.83
N ILE A 10 -13.40 10.32 -22.18
CA ILE A 10 -12.55 11.00 -21.19
C ILE A 10 -13.34 12.05 -20.39
N ILE A 11 -14.19 12.84 -21.06
CA ILE A 11 -15.04 13.83 -20.39
C ILE A 11 -16.10 13.16 -19.50
N SER A 12 -16.57 11.97 -19.88
CA SER A 12 -17.53 11.20 -19.08
C SER A 12 -16.91 10.55 -17.83
N LEU A 13 -15.58 10.42 -17.77
CA LEU A 13 -14.89 9.90 -16.60
C LEU A 13 -14.86 10.97 -15.50
N SER A 14 -15.46 10.66 -14.36
CA SER A 14 -15.37 11.52 -13.18
C SER A 14 -13.91 11.66 -12.75
N PRO A 15 -13.42 12.88 -12.45
CA PRO A 15 -12.09 13.11 -11.88
C PRO A 15 -11.78 12.24 -10.65
N LEU A 16 -12.81 11.82 -9.91
CA LEU A 16 -12.69 10.93 -8.76
C LEU A 16 -12.13 9.54 -9.11
N ILE A 17 -12.31 9.05 -10.34
CA ILE A 17 -11.77 7.75 -10.78
C ILE A 17 -10.24 7.79 -10.77
N PHE A 18 -9.64 8.89 -11.25
CA PHE A 18 -8.19 9.06 -11.23
C PHE A 18 -7.65 9.13 -9.80
N VAL A 19 -8.37 9.79 -8.89
CA VAL A 19 -8.01 9.84 -7.46
C VAL A 19 -8.04 8.46 -6.85
N LYS A 20 -9.08 7.65 -7.11
CA LYS A 20 -9.18 6.27 -6.61
C LYS A 20 -8.02 5.41 -7.08
N ILE A 21 -7.72 5.42 -8.38
CA ILE A 21 -6.59 4.67 -8.96
C ILE A 21 -5.26 5.13 -8.32
N PHE A 22 -5.06 6.44 -8.19
CA PHE A 22 -3.86 6.99 -7.55
C PHE A 22 -3.70 6.52 -6.09
N LEU A 23 -4.78 6.51 -5.31
CA LEU A 23 -4.77 6.04 -3.93
C LEU A 23 -4.46 4.53 -3.84
N LEU A 24 -5.00 3.72 -4.74
CA LEU A 24 -4.71 2.27 -4.79
C LEU A 24 -3.22 2.02 -5.09
N ILE A 25 -2.64 2.76 -6.04
CA ILE A 25 -1.21 2.69 -6.34
C ILE A 25 -0.37 3.10 -5.11
N LEU A 26 -0.77 4.17 -4.41
CA LEU A 26 -0.07 4.63 -3.22
C LEU A 26 -0.12 3.58 -2.09
N LEU A 27 -1.27 2.94 -1.87
CA LEU A 27 -1.42 1.86 -0.89
C LEU A 27 -0.59 0.62 -1.26
N LEU A 28 -0.45 0.31 -2.56
CA LEU A 28 0.43 -0.75 -3.02
C LEU A 28 1.90 -0.45 -2.63
N PHE A 29 2.38 0.76 -2.87
CA PHE A 29 3.72 1.18 -2.42
C PHE A 29 3.84 1.18 -0.90
N TYR A 30 2.77 1.52 -0.17
CA TYR A 30 2.76 1.48 1.29
C TYR A 30 2.96 0.05 1.84
N ILE A 31 2.38 -0.97 1.19
CA ILE A 31 2.64 -2.38 1.55
C ILE A 31 4.14 -2.71 1.37
N LEU A 32 4.75 -2.28 0.27
CA LEU A 32 6.19 -2.50 0.04
C LEU A 32 7.02 -1.82 1.13
N PHE A 33 6.66 -0.60 1.52
CA PHE A 33 7.29 0.10 2.63
C PHE A 33 7.15 -0.69 3.95
N ALA A 34 5.95 -1.15 4.31
CA ALA A 34 5.73 -1.95 5.51
C ALA A 34 6.54 -3.26 5.51
N ALA A 35 6.67 -3.91 4.35
CA ALA A 35 7.49 -5.11 4.19
C ALA A 35 8.99 -4.80 4.39
N ILE A 36 9.46 -3.67 3.89
CA ILE A 36 10.84 -3.19 4.13
C ILE A 36 11.05 -2.99 5.64
N ILE A 37 10.12 -2.35 6.36
CA ILE A 37 10.23 -2.15 7.80
C ILE A 37 10.33 -3.49 8.55
N LEU A 38 9.49 -4.48 8.22
CA LEU A 38 9.57 -5.81 8.83
C LEU A 38 10.94 -6.46 8.60
N ARG A 39 11.49 -6.34 7.38
CA ARG A 39 12.84 -6.80 7.07
C ARG A 39 13.89 -6.07 7.92
N GLN A 40 13.79 -4.75 8.08
CA GLN A 40 14.74 -3.98 8.87
C GLN A 40 14.71 -4.37 10.35
N VAL A 41 13.52 -4.51 10.96
CA VAL A 41 13.38 -4.97 12.34
C VAL A 41 14.00 -6.36 12.52
N THR A 42 13.78 -7.25 11.56
CA THR A 42 14.35 -8.61 11.59
C THR A 42 15.88 -8.60 11.46
N LEU A 43 16.44 -7.74 10.60
CA LEU A 43 17.89 -7.60 10.43
C LEU A 43 18.55 -6.99 11.65
N MET A 44 17.94 -5.97 12.26
CA MET A 44 18.46 -5.36 13.48
C MET A 44 18.53 -6.36 14.64
N ASN A 45 17.52 -7.23 14.78
CA ASN A 45 17.51 -8.30 15.77
C ASN A 45 18.60 -9.37 15.55
N ARG A 46 18.93 -9.67 14.29
CA ARG A 46 19.86 -10.76 13.94
C ARG A 46 21.31 -10.31 13.84
N VAL A 47 21.57 -9.10 13.35
CA VAL A 47 22.91 -8.66 12.92
C VAL A 47 23.51 -7.64 13.89
N VAL A 48 22.69 -6.73 14.41
CA VAL A 48 23.18 -5.59 15.20
C VAL A 48 23.23 -5.94 16.69
N GLU A 49 22.73 -7.13 17.08
CA GLU A 49 22.45 -7.50 18.48
C GLU A 49 21.73 -6.38 19.25
N ALA A 50 21.06 -5.48 18.51
CA ALA A 50 20.12 -4.56 19.07
C ALA A 50 19.05 -5.47 19.67
N GLN A 51 18.97 -5.50 21.00
CA GLN A 51 17.93 -6.24 21.72
C GLN A 51 16.58 -5.55 21.49
N ILE A 52 16.17 -5.40 20.23
CA ILE A 52 14.87 -4.88 19.92
C ILE A 52 13.90 -5.92 20.45
N SER A 53 13.09 -5.45 21.40
CA SER A 53 12.13 -6.28 22.10
C SER A 53 11.33 -7.11 21.07
N PRO A 54 11.10 -8.41 21.33
CA PRO A 54 10.21 -9.25 20.53
C PRO A 54 8.87 -8.57 20.20
N PHE A 55 8.42 -7.67 21.08
CA PHE A 55 7.27 -6.81 20.89
C PHE A 55 7.31 -5.97 19.61
N MET A 56 8.46 -5.38 19.26
CA MET A 56 8.60 -4.58 18.03
C MET A 56 8.51 -5.46 16.78
N GLN A 57 9.00 -6.69 16.83
CA GLN A 57 8.87 -7.62 15.72
C GLN A 57 7.40 -8.01 15.53
N THR A 58 6.66 -8.23 16.62
CA THR A 58 5.20 -8.44 16.58
C THR A 58 4.47 -7.24 15.98
N ILE A 59 4.79 -6.02 16.41
CA ILE A 59 4.21 -4.80 15.85
C ILE A 59 4.49 -4.70 14.35
N ALA A 60 5.71 -4.97 13.90
CA ALA A 60 6.07 -4.88 12.49
C ALA A 60 5.28 -5.90 11.63
N VAL A 61 5.08 -7.12 12.13
CA VAL A 61 4.25 -8.13 11.45
C VAL A 61 2.79 -7.69 11.39
N LEU A 62 2.22 -7.23 12.51
CA LEU A 62 0.84 -6.75 12.56
C LEU A 62 0.62 -5.53 11.66
N HIS A 63 1.61 -4.63 11.59
CA HIS A 63 1.57 -3.46 10.73
C HIS A 63 1.53 -3.85 9.25
N LEU A 64 2.36 -4.81 8.82
CA LEU A 64 2.31 -5.34 7.45
C LEU A 64 0.95 -6.00 7.16
N ALA A 65 0.42 -6.79 8.09
CA ALA A 65 -0.90 -7.40 7.94
C ALA A 65 -2.01 -6.35 7.81
N ALA A 66 -1.97 -5.30 8.62
CA ALA A 66 -2.92 -4.19 8.56
C ALA A 66 -2.82 -3.40 7.24
N ALA A 67 -1.60 -3.18 6.72
CA ALA A 67 -1.40 -2.54 5.42
C ALA A 67 -2.01 -3.36 4.27
N ILE A 68 -1.80 -4.68 4.27
CA ILE A 68 -2.41 -5.60 3.29
C ILE A 68 -3.94 -5.56 3.41
N PHE A 69 -4.48 -5.68 4.63
CA PHE A 69 -5.92 -5.61 4.86
C PHE A 69 -6.51 -4.29 4.37
N THR A 70 -5.85 -3.17 4.64
CA THR A 70 -6.29 -1.83 4.22
C THR A 70 -6.34 -1.72 2.69
N PHE A 71 -5.35 -2.25 1.98
CA PHE A 71 -5.36 -2.29 0.52
C PHE A 71 -6.50 -3.15 -0.03
N LEU A 72 -6.70 -4.35 0.52
CA LEU A 72 -7.79 -5.23 0.11
C LEU A 72 -9.16 -4.60 0.38
N PHE A 73 -9.32 -3.92 1.52
CA PHE A 73 -10.52 -3.17 1.84
C PHE A 73 -10.74 -2.00 0.88
N ALA A 74 -9.67 -1.26 0.55
CA ALA A 74 -9.72 -0.16 -0.40
C ALA A 74 -10.13 -0.62 -1.81
N LEU A 75 -9.71 -1.81 -2.26
CA LEU A 75 -10.15 -2.37 -3.55
C LEU A 75 -11.66 -2.60 -3.64
N ILE A 76 -12.34 -2.79 -2.50
CA ILE A 76 -13.78 -3.04 -2.45
C ILE A 76 -14.54 -1.71 -2.32
N VAL A 77 -14.00 -0.77 -1.54
CA VAL A 77 -14.71 0.48 -1.17
C VAL A 77 -14.47 1.63 -2.13
N LEU A 78 -13.28 1.73 -2.75
CA LEU A 78 -12.94 2.78 -3.71
C LEU A 78 -13.34 2.36 -5.12
#